data_AF-A0A2N5KSH4-F1
#
_entry.id   AF-A0A2N5KSH4-F1
#
_cell.length_a   1.000
_cell.length_b   1.000
_cell.length_c   1.000
_cell.angle_alpha   90.00
_cell.angle_beta   90.00
_cell.angle_gamma   90.00
#
_symmetry.space_group_name_H-M   'P 1'
#
loop_
_entity.id
_entity.type
_entity.pdbx_description
1 polymer ?
#
loop_
_entity_poly.entity_id
_entity_poly.type
_entity_poly.pdbx_seq_one_letter_code
_entity_poly.pdbx_strand_id
1 'polypeptide(L)'
;MIRTTSSHSATPVPQQMLASARWISVDGELVVASEVVNPGLRVELVGQAARVHESPHFTVLSFDDATVVLHRLAPAEIDNDLAELVAGELVRPGCVAVPNAFERCFAGVVLSSAPDSGDAWHAFYKNTLSRLQQVASGSYRGLGSGPVSVFGRIYEHARGLVVGSSLLDVGTCFGFFPLSLQRSEPPIDITALDISAPILELARGVAASQHQEEPVKFLCCDAHSLPFASGSFDTVTALHVLEHLEPSSASRVLQEMCRVARRRVIIAVPLEDEPDPAYDHVQSFDREVLINLGEGTGWRCGFEDYLGGWLVLKPS
;
A
#
# COMPACT_ATOMS: atom_id res chain seq x y z
N MET A 1 -32.84 56.11 4.27
CA MET A 1 -33.14 54.91 3.44
C MET A 1 -31.81 54.17 3.27
N ILE A 2 -31.46 53.16 4.09
CA ILE A 2 -31.94 51.75 4.08
C ILE A 2 -31.87 51.22 2.63
N ARG A 3 -31.05 50.25 2.23
CA ARG A 3 -30.78 48.92 2.82
C ARG A 3 -29.32 48.48 2.63
N THR A 4 -28.72 48.02 3.72
CA THR A 4 -27.67 46.99 3.74
C THR A 4 -28.31 45.66 3.34
N THR A 5 -27.78 45.01 2.29
CA THR A 5 -28.04 43.59 2.04
C THR A 5 -26.84 42.80 2.53
N SER A 6 -27.02 42.19 3.70
CA SER A 6 -26.25 41.04 4.16
C SER A 6 -26.37 39.90 3.15
N SER A 7 -25.29 39.55 2.45
CA SER A 7 -25.19 38.24 1.82
C SER A 7 -24.67 37.27 2.87
N HIS A 8 -25.56 36.42 3.37
CA HIS A 8 -25.19 35.25 4.15
C HIS A 8 -24.15 34.44 3.36
N SER A 9 -23.00 34.17 3.96
CA SER A 9 -22.12 33.10 3.50
C SER A 9 -22.87 31.79 3.72
N ALA A 10 -23.56 31.31 2.69
CA ALA A 10 -24.14 29.98 2.72
C ALA A 10 -22.99 28.98 2.88
N THR A 11 -23.02 28.20 3.96
CA THR A 11 -22.13 27.05 4.12
C THR A 11 -22.32 26.14 2.88
N PRO A 12 -21.25 25.66 2.23
CA PRO A 12 -21.38 24.76 1.07
C PRO A 12 -22.34 23.62 1.37
N VAL A 13 -23.28 23.35 0.46
CA VAL A 13 -24.38 22.37 0.64
C VAL A 13 -23.92 21.00 1.17
N PRO A 14 -22.78 20.41 0.72
CA PRO A 14 -22.28 19.16 1.29
C PRO A 14 -21.93 19.26 2.78
N GLN A 15 -21.36 20.38 3.21
CA GLN A 15 -20.87 20.53 4.59
C GLN A 15 -22.01 20.50 5.62
N GLN A 16 -23.18 21.04 5.28
CA GLN A 16 -24.33 21.01 6.19
C GLN A 16 -24.91 19.59 6.33
N MET A 17 -24.89 18.81 5.25
CA MET A 17 -25.42 17.44 5.23
C MET A 17 -24.44 16.43 5.83
N LEU A 18 -23.14 16.67 5.64
CA LEU A 18 -22.07 15.90 6.26
C LEU A 18 -21.90 16.21 7.75
N ALA A 19 -22.53 17.27 8.27
CA ALA A 19 -22.40 17.67 9.67
C ALA A 19 -22.89 16.61 10.67
N SER A 20 -23.83 15.74 10.26
CA SER A 20 -24.32 14.62 11.06
C SER A 20 -23.63 13.29 10.75
N ALA A 21 -22.83 13.25 9.68
CA ALA A 21 -22.11 12.05 9.25
C ALA A 21 -21.01 11.71 10.26
N ARG A 22 -20.86 10.42 10.52
CA ARG A 22 -19.89 9.84 11.44
C ARG A 22 -18.76 9.22 10.65
N TRP A 23 -17.54 9.34 11.21
CA TRP A 23 -16.34 8.68 10.71
C TRP A 23 -16.14 9.01 9.23
N ILE A 24 -15.97 10.30 8.97
CA ILE A 24 -15.71 10.81 7.63
C ILE A 24 -14.24 11.21 7.55
N SER A 25 -13.64 10.99 6.39
CA SER A 25 -12.35 11.59 6.05
C SER A 25 -12.62 12.86 5.24
N VAL A 26 -12.03 13.97 5.66
CA VAL A 26 -12.09 15.25 4.94
C VAL A 26 -10.67 15.70 4.68
N ASP A 27 -10.33 15.81 3.40
CA ASP A 27 -9.03 16.27 2.95
C ASP A 27 -9.23 17.24 1.78
N GLY A 28 -9.15 18.53 2.07
CA GLY A 28 -9.43 19.59 1.09
C GLY A 28 -10.82 19.46 0.45
N GLU A 29 -10.85 19.30 -0.86
CA GLU A 29 -12.07 19.14 -1.67
C GLU A 29 -12.62 17.70 -1.71
N LEU A 30 -11.90 16.72 -1.14
CA LEU A 30 -12.34 15.33 -1.13
C LEU A 30 -12.92 14.97 0.25
N VAL A 31 -14.13 14.40 0.24
CA VAL A 31 -14.73 13.78 1.40
C VAL A 31 -14.94 12.30 1.13
N VAL A 32 -14.56 11.44 2.06
CA VAL A 32 -14.83 9.99 2.00
C VAL A 32 -15.65 9.58 3.21
N ALA A 33 -16.74 8.83 2.99
CA ALA A 33 -17.63 8.39 4.06
C ALA A 33 -18.18 6.97 3.82
N SER A 34 -18.42 6.24 4.90
CA SER A 34 -19.06 4.92 4.84
C SER A 34 -20.58 5.02 4.84
N GLU A 35 -21.24 4.37 3.87
CA GLU A 35 -22.71 4.18 3.87
C GLU A 35 -23.15 3.20 4.97
N VAL A 36 -22.29 2.25 5.36
CA VAL A 36 -22.56 1.27 6.42
C VAL A 36 -22.69 1.97 7.77
N VAL A 37 -21.85 2.97 7.99
CA VAL A 37 -21.83 3.78 9.22
C VAL A 37 -22.91 4.86 9.20
N ASN A 38 -23.23 5.37 8.02
CA ASN A 38 -24.14 6.49 7.80
C ASN A 38 -25.34 6.07 6.94
N PRO A 39 -26.27 5.26 7.46
CA PRO A 39 -27.42 4.79 6.70
C PRO A 39 -28.28 5.98 6.27
N GLY A 40 -28.61 6.04 4.98
CA GLY A 40 -29.42 7.13 4.39
C GLY A 40 -28.62 8.31 3.84
N LEU A 41 -27.34 8.45 4.19
CA LEU A 41 -26.48 9.56 3.73
C LEU A 41 -26.41 9.67 2.20
N ARG A 42 -26.34 8.54 1.50
CA ARG A 42 -26.40 8.50 0.03
C ARG A 42 -27.68 9.12 -0.52
N VAL A 43 -28.84 8.79 0.07
CA VAL A 43 -30.15 9.28 -0.40
C VAL A 43 -30.24 10.79 -0.24
N GLU A 44 -29.72 11.31 0.87
CA GLU A 44 -29.67 12.75 1.12
C GLU A 44 -28.82 13.46 0.07
N LEU A 45 -27.60 12.98 -0.18
CA LEU A 45 -26.61 13.66 -1.04
C LEU A 45 -26.88 13.54 -2.55
N VAL A 46 -27.39 12.39 -3.03
CA VAL A 46 -27.59 12.13 -4.47
C VAL A 46 -28.53 13.16 -5.12
N GLY A 47 -29.57 13.60 -4.42
CA GLY A 47 -30.55 14.55 -4.96
C GLY A 47 -30.00 15.97 -5.20
N GLN A 48 -28.79 16.25 -4.70
CA GLN A 48 -28.17 17.58 -4.75
C GLN A 48 -26.81 17.58 -5.47
N ALA A 49 -26.32 16.40 -5.87
CA ALA A 49 -25.07 16.27 -6.59
C ALA A 49 -25.23 16.70 -8.07
N ALA A 50 -24.26 17.44 -8.60
CA ALA A 50 -24.24 17.82 -10.01
C ALA A 50 -23.98 16.62 -10.93
N ARG A 51 -23.16 15.67 -10.46
CA ARG A 51 -22.90 14.39 -11.13
C ARG A 51 -22.85 13.27 -10.11
N VAL A 52 -23.33 12.10 -10.54
CA VAL A 52 -23.33 10.87 -9.75
C VAL A 52 -22.72 9.76 -10.60
N HIS A 53 -21.72 9.07 -10.05
CA HIS A 53 -21.17 7.87 -10.62
C HIS A 53 -21.33 6.72 -9.61
N GLU A 54 -21.81 5.57 -10.07
CA GLU A 54 -22.01 4.39 -9.23
C GLU A 54 -21.18 3.23 -9.75
N SER A 55 -20.48 2.58 -8.81
CA SER A 55 -19.74 1.35 -9.02
C SER A 55 -20.19 0.31 -7.98
N PRO A 56 -19.78 -0.96 -8.09
CA PRO A 56 -20.13 -1.99 -7.11
C PRO A 56 -19.89 -1.57 -5.65
N HIS A 57 -18.74 -0.96 -5.35
CA HIS A 57 -18.37 -0.64 -3.97
C HIS A 57 -18.53 0.85 -3.61
N PHE A 58 -18.64 1.74 -4.60
CA PHE A 58 -18.63 3.18 -4.35
C PHE A 58 -19.80 3.94 -4.99
N THR A 59 -20.05 5.13 -4.45
CA THR A 59 -20.82 6.22 -5.08
C THR A 59 -19.94 7.47 -5.09
N VAL A 60 -19.64 8.03 -6.26
CA VAL A 60 -18.94 9.31 -6.38
C VAL A 60 -19.93 10.41 -6.71
N LEU A 61 -19.93 11.47 -5.91
CA LEU A 61 -20.82 12.62 -6.03
C LEU A 61 -19.98 13.87 -6.27
N SER A 62 -20.18 14.53 -7.40
CA SER A 62 -19.54 15.81 -7.69
C SER A 62 -20.45 16.96 -7.27
N PHE A 63 -19.90 17.90 -6.52
CA PHE A 63 -20.47 19.21 -6.20
C PHE A 63 -19.57 20.30 -6.78
N ASP A 64 -20.02 21.55 -6.77
CA ASP A 64 -19.28 22.66 -7.36
C ASP A 64 -17.88 22.86 -6.73
N ASP A 65 -17.77 22.66 -5.41
CA ASP A 65 -16.53 22.87 -4.64
C ASP A 65 -16.00 21.61 -3.94
N ALA A 66 -16.59 20.43 -4.20
CA ALA A 66 -16.20 19.20 -3.51
C ALA A 66 -16.54 17.91 -4.29
N THR A 67 -15.74 16.88 -4.07
CA THR A 67 -16.04 15.49 -4.44
C THR A 67 -16.33 14.68 -3.19
N VAL A 68 -17.46 13.98 -3.15
CA VAL A 68 -17.79 13.06 -2.06
C VAL A 68 -17.76 11.62 -2.59
N VAL A 69 -16.95 10.77 -1.98
CA VAL A 69 -16.88 9.33 -2.23
C VAL A 69 -17.57 8.60 -1.08
N LEU A 70 -18.66 7.94 -1.37
CA LEU A 70 -19.33 7.04 -0.44
C LEU A 70 -18.89 5.61 -0.72
N HIS A 71 -18.61 4.81 0.30
CA HIS A 71 -18.28 3.39 0.15
C HIS A 71 -19.23 2.49 0.93
N ARG A 72 -19.43 1.27 0.42
CA ARG A 72 -20.36 0.27 0.99
C ARG A 72 -19.65 -0.87 1.73
N LEU A 73 -18.32 -0.80 1.81
CA LEU A 73 -17.47 -1.78 2.48
C LEU A 73 -17.74 -1.78 3.99
N ALA A 74 -17.98 -2.96 4.55
CA ALA A 74 -18.01 -3.17 5.98
C ALA A 74 -16.57 -3.17 6.56
N PRO A 75 -16.36 -2.85 7.84
CA PRO A 75 -15.02 -2.83 8.45
C PRO A 75 -14.23 -4.15 8.32
N ALA A 76 -14.89 -5.29 8.25
CA ALA A 76 -14.25 -6.61 8.05
C ALA A 76 -13.82 -6.88 6.59
N GLU A 77 -14.33 -6.09 5.65
CA GLU A 77 -14.01 -6.19 4.23
C GLU A 77 -12.82 -5.31 3.83
N ILE A 78 -12.42 -4.38 4.70
CA ILE A 78 -11.34 -3.43 4.46
C ILE A 78 -10.00 -4.10 4.75
N ASP A 79 -9.28 -4.41 3.70
CA ASP A 79 -7.93 -4.99 3.69
C ASP A 79 -7.17 -4.49 2.45
N ASN A 80 -6.00 -5.05 2.15
CA ASN A 80 -5.18 -4.59 1.04
C ASN A 80 -5.78 -4.84 -0.37
N ASP A 81 -6.87 -5.61 -0.51
CA ASP A 81 -7.59 -5.66 -1.79
C ASP A 81 -8.27 -4.32 -2.11
N LEU A 82 -8.41 -3.43 -1.11
CA LEU A 82 -8.87 -2.04 -1.28
C LEU A 82 -8.07 -1.29 -2.35
N ALA A 83 -6.78 -1.58 -2.52
CA ALA A 83 -5.96 -0.95 -3.56
C ALA A 83 -6.57 -1.15 -4.95
N GLU A 84 -6.95 -2.39 -5.30
CA GLU A 84 -7.56 -2.68 -6.60
C GLU A 84 -8.99 -2.13 -6.70
N LEU A 85 -9.75 -2.12 -5.60
CA LEU A 85 -11.08 -1.51 -5.60
C LEU A 85 -11.02 0.01 -5.89
N VAL A 86 -10.10 0.73 -5.24
CA VAL A 86 -9.90 2.17 -5.45
C VAL A 86 -9.35 2.43 -6.84
N ALA A 87 -8.29 1.73 -7.25
CA ALA A 87 -7.69 1.92 -8.56
C ALA A 87 -8.68 1.62 -9.69
N GLY A 88 -9.39 0.48 -9.61
CA GLY A 88 -10.27 0.00 -10.67
C GLY A 88 -11.61 0.70 -10.76
N GLU A 89 -12.20 1.12 -9.64
CA GLU A 89 -13.53 1.74 -9.64
C GLU A 89 -13.50 3.27 -9.55
N LEU A 90 -12.43 3.88 -9.03
CA LEU A 90 -12.35 5.34 -8.82
C LEU A 90 -11.32 6.04 -9.71
N VAL A 91 -10.11 5.49 -9.80
CA VAL A 91 -8.96 6.19 -10.41
C VAL A 91 -8.85 5.93 -11.90
N ARG A 92 -8.71 4.67 -12.35
CA ARG A 92 -8.59 4.32 -13.77
C ARG A 92 -9.79 4.79 -14.61
N PRO A 93 -11.05 4.70 -14.12
CA PRO A 93 -12.19 5.26 -14.84
C PRO A 93 -12.24 6.80 -14.85
N GLY A 94 -11.38 7.48 -14.08
CA GLY A 94 -11.34 8.94 -13.96
C GLY A 94 -12.53 9.52 -13.19
N CYS A 95 -13.13 8.75 -12.27
CA CYS A 95 -14.32 9.16 -11.53
C CYS A 95 -14.00 10.19 -10.43
N VAL A 96 -12.79 10.13 -9.87
CA VAL A 96 -12.31 11.07 -8.86
C VAL A 96 -11.16 11.89 -9.45
N ALA A 97 -11.45 13.15 -9.78
CA ALA A 97 -10.52 14.05 -10.47
C ALA A 97 -9.83 15.03 -9.51
N VAL A 98 -9.17 14.50 -8.47
CA VAL A 98 -8.38 15.30 -7.52
C VAL A 98 -6.91 14.84 -7.55
N PRO A 99 -5.94 15.71 -7.22
CA PRO A 99 -4.54 15.28 -7.11
C PRO A 99 -4.39 14.15 -6.09
N ASN A 100 -3.57 13.14 -6.40
CA ASN A 100 -3.30 11.96 -5.56
C ASN A 100 -4.60 11.23 -5.15
N ALA A 101 -5.51 11.06 -6.13
CA ALA A 101 -6.84 10.49 -5.89
C ALA A 101 -6.77 9.09 -5.27
N PHE A 102 -5.79 8.28 -5.69
CA PHE A 102 -5.61 6.91 -5.18
C PHE A 102 -5.35 6.92 -3.68
N GLU A 103 -4.31 7.59 -3.22
CA GLU A 103 -3.87 7.59 -1.81
C GLU A 103 -4.93 8.24 -0.92
N ARG A 104 -5.53 9.34 -1.39
CA ARG A 104 -6.55 10.06 -0.63
C ARG A 104 -7.84 9.26 -0.51
N CYS A 105 -8.26 8.55 -1.56
CA CYS A 105 -9.41 7.65 -1.48
C CYS A 105 -9.10 6.41 -0.64
N PHE A 106 -7.93 5.78 -0.81
CA PHE A 106 -7.50 4.63 -0.03
C PHE A 106 -7.48 4.95 1.47
N ALA A 107 -6.75 5.99 1.86
CA ALA A 107 -6.70 6.43 3.25
C ALA A 107 -8.09 6.88 3.74
N GLY A 108 -8.86 7.56 2.89
CA GLY A 108 -10.21 7.99 3.21
C GLY A 108 -11.14 6.83 3.58
N VAL A 109 -11.15 5.75 2.78
CA VAL A 109 -11.96 4.56 3.05
C VAL A 109 -11.56 3.87 4.34
N VAL A 110 -10.25 3.75 4.61
CA VAL A 110 -9.77 3.20 5.88
C VAL A 110 -10.23 4.07 7.05
N LEU A 111 -9.95 5.38 6.99
CA LEU A 111 -10.28 6.32 8.07
C LEU A 111 -11.78 6.48 8.32
N SER A 112 -12.63 6.26 7.30
CA SER A 112 -14.08 6.28 7.44
C SER A 112 -14.71 4.97 7.93
N SER A 113 -13.90 3.99 8.33
CA SER A 113 -14.37 2.65 8.74
C SER A 113 -14.45 2.43 10.25
N ALA A 114 -13.89 3.32 11.05
CA ALA A 114 -13.88 3.23 12.51
C ALA A 114 -13.94 4.62 13.15
N PRO A 115 -14.36 4.74 14.42
CA PRO A 115 -14.42 6.03 15.12
C PRO A 115 -13.07 6.69 15.36
N ASP A 116 -12.02 5.90 15.53
CA ASP A 116 -10.66 6.35 15.78
C ASP A 116 -9.75 5.93 14.62
N SER A 117 -8.82 6.82 14.23
CA SER A 117 -7.91 6.55 13.12
C SER A 117 -6.99 5.36 13.39
N GLY A 118 -6.53 5.20 14.64
CA GLY A 118 -5.71 4.08 15.05
C GLY A 118 -6.48 2.76 14.96
N ASP A 119 -7.73 2.74 15.42
CA ASP A 119 -8.61 1.57 15.30
C ASP A 119 -8.88 1.19 13.83
N ALA A 120 -9.13 2.19 12.97
CA ALA A 120 -9.33 2.00 11.54
C ALA A 120 -8.13 1.32 10.87
N TRP A 121 -6.93 1.89 11.07
CA TRP A 121 -5.70 1.32 10.52
C TRP A 121 -5.39 -0.05 11.13
N HIS A 122 -5.59 -0.24 12.43
CA HIS A 122 -5.40 -1.53 13.07
C HIS A 122 -6.31 -2.61 12.48
N ALA A 123 -7.58 -2.29 12.21
CA ALA A 123 -8.51 -3.21 11.56
C ALA A 123 -8.06 -3.57 10.13
N PHE A 124 -7.67 -2.58 9.32
CA PHE A 124 -7.13 -2.79 7.98
C PHE A 124 -5.91 -3.74 7.98
N TYR A 125 -4.95 -3.50 8.87
CA TYR A 125 -3.77 -4.35 9.02
C TYR A 125 -4.12 -5.77 9.48
N LYS A 126 -4.99 -5.89 10.48
CA LYS A 126 -5.42 -7.19 11.01
C LYS A 126 -6.12 -8.03 9.94
N ASN A 127 -7.03 -7.42 9.18
CA ASN A 127 -7.73 -8.09 8.09
C ASN A 127 -6.74 -8.54 7.01
N THR A 128 -5.82 -7.66 6.62
CA THR A 128 -4.80 -7.95 5.59
C THR A 128 -3.88 -9.09 6.03
N LEU A 129 -3.25 -9.00 7.20
CA LEU A 129 -2.35 -10.03 7.71
C LEU A 129 -3.07 -11.38 7.89
N SER A 130 -4.33 -11.37 8.35
CA SER A 130 -5.11 -12.59 8.47
C SER A 130 -5.37 -13.25 7.12
N ARG A 131 -5.71 -12.48 6.09
CA ARG A 131 -5.94 -13.02 4.74
C ARG A 131 -4.65 -13.47 4.07
N LEU A 132 -3.53 -12.74 4.24
CA LEU A 132 -2.20 -13.18 3.79
C LEU A 132 -1.81 -14.52 4.42
N GLN A 133 -2.09 -14.71 5.72
CA GLN A 133 -1.87 -15.99 6.39
C GLN A 133 -2.74 -17.11 5.78
N GLN A 134 -4.00 -16.82 5.46
CA GLN A 134 -4.88 -17.79 4.79
C GLN A 134 -4.38 -18.17 3.39
N VAL A 135 -3.78 -17.23 2.65
CA VAL A 135 -3.15 -17.50 1.35
C VAL A 135 -1.98 -18.45 1.54
N ALA A 136 -1.10 -18.16 2.50
CA ALA A 136 0.05 -19.01 2.82
C ALA A 136 -0.35 -20.43 3.27
N SER A 137 -1.43 -20.58 4.04
CA SER A 137 -1.94 -21.90 4.47
C SER A 137 -2.81 -22.61 3.42
N GLY A 138 -3.03 -22.02 2.24
CA GLY A 138 -3.91 -22.56 1.20
C GLY A 138 -5.39 -22.61 1.59
N SER A 139 -5.79 -21.92 2.68
CA SER A 139 -7.16 -21.87 3.16
C SER A 139 -7.92 -20.64 2.70
N TYR A 140 -7.28 -19.74 1.93
CA TYR A 140 -7.93 -18.55 1.37
C TYR A 140 -9.08 -18.96 0.45
N ARG A 141 -10.27 -18.44 0.73
CA ARG A 141 -11.51 -18.71 -0.03
C ARG A 141 -12.01 -17.48 -0.80
N GLY A 142 -11.21 -16.41 -0.85
CA GLY A 142 -11.56 -15.21 -1.61
C GLY A 142 -11.74 -15.52 -3.10
N LEU A 143 -12.75 -14.90 -3.70
CA LEU A 143 -12.99 -14.94 -5.14
C LEU A 143 -12.20 -13.78 -5.77
N GLY A 144 -10.97 -13.99 -6.24
CA GLY A 144 -10.30 -12.96 -7.02
C GLY A 144 -8.78 -13.07 -7.16
N SER A 145 -8.26 -12.35 -8.16
CA SER A 145 -6.85 -12.06 -8.41
C SER A 145 -6.38 -10.76 -7.75
N GLY A 146 -7.00 -10.38 -6.61
CA GLY A 146 -6.71 -9.13 -5.92
C GLY A 146 -5.32 -9.09 -5.28
N PRO A 147 -4.85 -7.88 -4.88
CA PRO A 147 -3.55 -7.67 -4.23
C PRO A 147 -3.23 -8.67 -3.13
N VAL A 148 -4.16 -8.99 -2.22
CA VAL A 148 -3.91 -9.93 -1.12
C VAL A 148 -3.60 -11.34 -1.63
N SER A 149 -4.30 -11.81 -2.66
CA SER A 149 -4.03 -13.13 -3.24
C SER A 149 -2.72 -13.16 -4.02
N VAL A 150 -2.38 -12.09 -4.73
CA VAL A 150 -1.14 -12.01 -5.53
C VAL A 150 0.06 -11.84 -4.60
N PHE A 151 0.06 -10.81 -3.75
CA PHE A 151 1.15 -10.55 -2.82
C PHE A 151 1.30 -11.64 -1.76
N GLY A 152 0.21 -12.31 -1.33
CA GLY A 152 0.33 -13.46 -0.43
C GLY A 152 1.18 -14.60 -1.01
N ARG A 153 1.07 -14.85 -2.33
CA ARG A 153 1.88 -15.86 -3.04
C ARG A 153 3.31 -15.37 -3.28
N ILE A 154 3.49 -14.09 -3.63
CA ILE A 154 4.80 -13.44 -3.74
C ILE A 154 5.55 -13.53 -2.41
N TYR A 155 4.89 -13.20 -1.30
CA TYR A 155 5.48 -13.26 0.04
C TYR A 155 5.81 -14.70 0.46
N GLU A 156 5.00 -15.69 0.09
CA GLU A 156 5.33 -17.10 0.32
C GLU A 156 6.55 -17.54 -0.48
N HIS A 157 6.63 -17.14 -1.75
CA HIS A 157 7.80 -17.42 -2.57
C HIS A 157 9.06 -16.74 -2.02
N ALA A 158 8.98 -15.44 -1.69
CA ALA A 158 10.06 -14.70 -1.06
C ALA A 158 10.51 -15.36 0.26
N ARG A 159 9.57 -15.79 1.11
CA ARG A 159 9.85 -16.53 2.35
C ARG A 159 10.68 -17.79 2.09
N GLY A 160 10.34 -18.57 1.07
CA GLY A 160 11.11 -19.75 0.66
C GLY A 160 12.54 -19.46 0.19
N LEU A 161 12.80 -18.21 -0.23
CA LEU A 161 14.12 -17.74 -0.64
C LEU A 161 14.91 -17.08 0.50
N VAL A 162 14.32 -16.74 1.65
CA VAL A 162 15.04 -16.13 2.77
C VAL A 162 16.03 -17.13 3.39
N VAL A 163 17.23 -16.64 3.75
CA VAL A 163 18.27 -17.42 4.44
C VAL A 163 18.93 -16.64 5.57
N GLY A 164 19.42 -17.39 6.57
CA GLY A 164 20.10 -16.83 7.74
C GLY A 164 19.11 -16.36 8.80
N SER A 165 19.57 -15.47 9.69
CA SER A 165 18.80 -15.01 10.85
C SER A 165 18.67 -13.49 10.91
N SER A 166 19.04 -12.78 9.84
CA SER A 166 18.90 -11.32 9.74
C SER A 166 18.41 -10.90 8.36
N LEU A 167 17.36 -10.09 8.31
CA LEU A 167 16.71 -9.64 7.09
C LEU A 167 16.57 -8.11 7.06
N LEU A 168 16.91 -7.51 5.92
CA LEU A 168 16.57 -6.13 5.60
C LEU A 168 15.53 -6.10 4.47
N ASP A 169 14.36 -5.54 4.72
CA ASP A 169 13.33 -5.28 3.71
C ASP A 169 13.40 -3.82 3.27
N VAL A 170 13.78 -3.58 2.02
CA VAL A 170 13.93 -2.27 1.38
C VAL A 170 12.63 -1.93 0.66
N GLY A 171 12.06 -0.75 0.92
CA GLY A 171 10.79 -0.30 0.31
C GLY A 171 9.59 -1.06 0.87
N THR A 172 9.51 -1.18 2.20
CA THR A 172 8.57 -2.08 2.88
C THR A 172 7.10 -1.66 2.78
N CYS A 173 6.83 -0.38 2.45
CA CYS A 173 5.48 0.17 2.39
C CYS A 173 4.73 -0.08 3.72
N PHE A 174 3.57 -0.75 3.68
CA PHE A 174 2.81 -1.10 4.88
C PHE A 174 3.49 -2.16 5.77
N GLY A 175 4.59 -2.79 5.34
CA GLY A 175 5.35 -3.73 6.17
C GLY A 175 4.76 -5.14 6.24
N PHE A 176 3.84 -5.51 5.33
CA PHE A 176 3.16 -6.80 5.40
C PHE A 176 4.10 -8.00 5.27
N PHE A 177 5.09 -7.95 4.38
CA PHE A 177 6.08 -9.01 4.25
C PHE A 177 6.88 -9.23 5.55
N PRO A 178 7.59 -8.23 6.11
CA PRO A 178 8.33 -8.42 7.35
C PRO A 178 7.44 -8.78 8.54
N LEU A 179 6.24 -8.17 8.67
CA LEU A 179 5.29 -8.55 9.71
C LEU A 179 4.83 -10.02 9.59
N SER A 180 4.71 -10.54 8.35
CA SER A 180 4.38 -11.95 8.11
C SER A 180 5.51 -12.93 8.43
N LEU A 181 6.74 -12.44 8.60
CA LEU A 181 7.92 -13.22 9.00
C LEU A 181 8.24 -13.13 10.49
N GLN A 182 7.54 -12.28 11.23
CA GLN A 182 7.84 -12.01 12.64
C GLN A 182 7.73 -13.26 13.53
N ARG A 183 6.93 -14.25 13.12
CA ARG A 183 6.74 -15.54 13.81
C ARG A 183 7.42 -16.71 13.08
N SER A 184 8.41 -16.42 12.24
CA SER A 184 9.21 -17.45 11.58
C SER A 184 9.99 -18.28 12.59
N GLU A 185 10.13 -19.57 12.30
CA GLU A 185 10.92 -20.52 13.09
C GLU A 185 11.98 -21.16 12.18
N PRO A 186 13.29 -20.94 12.43
CA PRO A 186 13.85 -20.16 13.53
C PRO A 186 13.59 -18.65 13.41
N PRO A 187 13.67 -17.88 14.52
CA PRO A 187 13.49 -16.42 14.51
C PRO A 187 14.46 -15.69 13.58
N ILE A 188 14.00 -14.56 13.03
CA ILE A 188 14.76 -13.68 12.13
C ILE A 188 14.76 -12.27 12.73
N ASP A 189 15.93 -11.66 12.87
CA ASP A 189 16.04 -10.23 13.20
C ASP A 189 15.72 -9.41 11.95
N ILE A 190 14.57 -8.73 11.94
CA ILE A 190 14.04 -8.06 10.76
C ILE A 190 14.12 -6.54 10.94
N THR A 191 14.77 -5.89 9.98
CA THR A 191 14.70 -4.45 9.76
C THR A 191 13.92 -4.18 8.47
N ALA A 192 12.97 -3.25 8.51
CA ALA A 192 12.15 -2.87 7.38
C ALA A 192 12.25 -1.35 7.17
N LEU A 193 12.52 -0.91 5.96
CA LEU A 193 12.70 0.51 5.66
C LEU A 193 11.81 0.99 4.53
N ASP A 194 11.48 2.27 4.60
CA ASP A 194 10.76 3.00 3.57
C ASP A 194 11.19 4.48 3.63
N ILE A 195 10.97 5.23 2.56
CA ILE A 195 11.22 6.67 2.54
C ILE A 195 10.08 7.45 3.24
N SER A 196 8.90 6.85 3.33
CA SER A 196 7.71 7.45 3.95
C SER A 196 7.69 7.19 5.46
N ALA A 197 8.02 8.20 6.27
CA ALA A 197 7.85 8.11 7.72
C ALA A 197 6.39 7.81 8.15
N PRO A 198 5.35 8.44 7.56
CA PRO A 198 3.96 8.18 7.94
C PRO A 198 3.52 6.72 7.76
N ILE A 199 3.93 6.05 6.67
CA ILE A 199 3.51 4.65 6.46
C ILE A 199 4.19 3.69 7.47
N LEU A 200 5.44 3.99 7.84
CA LEU A 200 6.16 3.23 8.86
C LEU A 200 5.55 3.41 10.26
N GLU A 201 4.98 4.58 10.56
CA GLU A 201 4.28 4.81 11.83
C GLU A 201 3.03 3.93 11.96
N LEU A 202 2.28 3.73 10.87
CA LEU A 202 1.14 2.80 10.84
C LEU A 202 1.60 1.35 11.14
N ALA A 203 2.65 0.90 10.46
CA ALA A 203 3.20 -0.44 10.65
C ALA A 203 3.74 -0.66 12.08
N ARG A 204 4.41 0.36 12.65
CA ARG A 204 4.90 0.35 14.05
C ARG A 204 3.76 0.23 15.05
N GLY A 205 2.67 0.98 14.87
CA GLY A 205 1.51 0.93 15.76
C GLY A 205 0.93 -0.48 15.85
N VAL A 206 0.85 -1.17 14.72
CA VAL A 206 0.38 -2.56 14.66
C VAL A 206 1.40 -3.52 15.24
N ALA A 207 2.68 -3.41 14.91
CA ALA A 207 3.72 -4.27 15.48
C ALA A 207 3.76 -4.21 17.02
N ALA A 208 3.61 -3.00 17.59
CA ALA A 208 3.58 -2.80 19.04
C ALA A 208 2.39 -3.49 19.72
N SER A 209 1.23 -3.54 19.05
CA SER A 209 0.03 -4.19 19.58
C SER A 209 0.11 -5.73 19.64
N GLN A 210 1.10 -6.35 18.99
CA GLN A 210 1.23 -7.80 18.94
C GLN A 210 2.02 -8.41 20.12
N HIS A 211 2.53 -7.59 21.05
CA HIS A 211 3.23 -8.01 22.27
C HIS A 211 4.34 -9.06 22.06
N GLN A 212 5.16 -8.89 21.02
CA GLN A 212 6.25 -9.81 20.73
C GLN A 212 7.56 -9.38 21.40
N GLU A 213 8.42 -10.34 21.76
CA GLU A 213 9.71 -10.08 22.42
C GLU A 213 10.70 -9.39 21.47
N GLU A 214 10.72 -9.77 20.19
CA GLU A 214 11.55 -9.14 19.15
C GLU A 214 10.67 -8.58 18.01
N PRO A 215 10.24 -7.31 18.09
CA PRO A 215 9.45 -6.71 17.04
C PRO A 215 10.28 -6.33 15.81
N VAL A 216 9.63 -6.32 14.64
CA VAL A 216 10.19 -5.75 13.39
C VAL A 216 10.66 -4.32 13.66
N LYS A 217 11.91 -4.02 13.27
CA LYS A 217 12.50 -2.67 13.40
C LYS A 217 12.19 -1.87 12.15
N PHE A 218 11.37 -0.83 12.26
CA PHE A 218 11.07 0.05 11.14
C PHE A 218 12.00 1.26 11.09
N LEU A 219 12.55 1.61 9.93
CA LEU A 219 13.48 2.72 9.75
C LEU A 219 13.10 3.59 8.55
N CYS A 220 12.89 4.89 8.76
CA CYS A 220 12.74 5.83 7.65
C CYS A 220 14.10 6.11 7.03
N CYS A 221 14.31 5.71 5.77
CA CYS A 221 15.61 5.82 5.12
C CYS A 221 15.49 5.84 3.59
N ASP A 222 16.38 6.59 2.95
CA ASP A 222 16.60 6.50 1.50
C ASP A 222 17.44 5.26 1.15
N ALA A 223 16.92 4.43 0.24
CA ALA A 223 17.57 3.21 -0.22
C ALA A 223 18.85 3.46 -1.05
N HIS A 224 19.05 4.67 -1.59
CA HIS A 224 20.25 5.03 -2.35
C HIS A 224 21.54 5.09 -1.48
N SER A 225 21.38 5.14 -0.16
CA SER A 225 22.48 5.22 0.80
C SER A 225 22.09 4.60 2.15
N LEU A 226 22.22 3.27 2.24
CA LEU A 226 21.78 2.52 3.42
C LEU A 226 22.73 2.74 4.62
N PRO A 227 22.22 3.08 5.82
CA PRO A 227 23.01 3.44 7.00
C PRO A 227 23.55 2.22 7.76
N PHE A 228 23.89 1.16 7.03
CA PHE A 228 24.39 -0.11 7.59
C PHE A 228 25.78 -0.41 7.06
N ALA A 229 26.57 -1.12 7.85
CA ALA A 229 27.87 -1.60 7.41
C ALA A 229 27.74 -2.67 6.31
N SER A 230 28.80 -2.90 5.54
CA SER A 230 28.81 -3.97 4.54
C SER A 230 28.59 -5.33 5.20
N GLY A 231 27.78 -6.20 4.58
CA GLY A 231 27.42 -7.50 5.13
C GLY A 231 26.80 -7.40 6.54
N SER A 232 25.80 -6.55 6.74
CA SER A 232 25.06 -6.42 8.00
C SER A 232 23.88 -7.41 8.10
N PHE A 233 23.33 -7.86 6.97
CA PHE A 233 22.16 -8.73 6.91
C PHE A 233 22.43 -9.99 6.11
N ASP A 234 21.86 -11.12 6.50
CA ASP A 234 22.00 -12.37 5.74
C ASP A 234 21.25 -12.29 4.42
N THR A 235 20.01 -11.81 4.46
CA THR A 235 19.16 -11.59 3.30
C THR A 235 18.72 -10.14 3.21
N VAL A 236 18.72 -9.57 2.01
CA VAL A 236 18.13 -8.25 1.72
C VAL A 236 17.04 -8.44 0.66
N THR A 237 15.85 -7.91 0.90
CA THR A 237 14.70 -7.99 -0.01
C THR A 237 14.31 -6.61 -0.53
N ALA A 238 13.88 -6.53 -1.78
CA ALA A 238 13.11 -5.41 -2.32
C ALA A 238 12.00 -6.03 -3.19
N LEU A 239 10.77 -6.05 -2.67
CA LEU A 239 9.64 -6.67 -3.33
C LEU A 239 8.73 -5.56 -3.86
N HIS A 240 8.64 -5.44 -5.18
CA HIS A 240 7.88 -4.38 -5.85
C HIS A 240 8.34 -2.96 -5.45
N VAL A 241 9.57 -2.62 -5.82
CA VAL A 241 10.23 -1.35 -5.44
C VAL A 241 10.95 -0.73 -6.63
N LEU A 242 11.68 -1.53 -7.41
CA LEU A 242 12.56 -0.98 -8.45
C LEU A 242 11.77 -0.34 -9.59
N GLU A 243 10.53 -0.77 -9.83
CA GLU A 243 9.61 -0.21 -10.83
C GLU A 243 9.22 1.24 -10.55
N HIS A 244 9.37 1.70 -9.30
CA HIS A 244 9.12 3.08 -8.89
C HIS A 244 10.37 3.97 -8.94
N LEU A 245 11.52 3.41 -9.36
CA LEU A 245 12.79 4.12 -9.45
C LEU A 245 13.18 4.33 -10.90
N GLU A 246 13.87 5.43 -11.20
CA GLU A 246 14.55 5.58 -12.49
C GLU A 246 15.62 4.48 -12.65
N PRO A 247 15.96 4.03 -13.88
CA PRO A 247 16.90 2.92 -14.10
C PRO A 247 18.27 3.09 -13.41
N SER A 248 18.79 4.32 -13.38
CA SER A 248 20.05 4.64 -12.70
C SER A 248 19.95 4.56 -11.17
N SER A 249 18.80 4.96 -10.62
CA SER A 249 18.46 4.83 -9.20
C SER A 249 18.30 3.37 -8.80
N ALA A 250 17.58 2.57 -9.59
CA ALA A 250 17.43 1.13 -9.35
C ALA A 250 18.79 0.41 -9.30
N SER A 251 19.70 0.75 -10.22
CA SER A 251 21.08 0.24 -10.21
C SER A 251 21.84 0.63 -8.93
N ARG A 252 21.71 1.89 -8.49
CA ARG A 252 22.37 2.37 -7.27
C ARG A 252 21.83 1.70 -6.01
N VAL A 253 20.51 1.55 -5.91
CA VAL A 253 19.83 0.86 -4.80
C VAL A 253 20.28 -0.60 -4.74
N LEU A 254 20.31 -1.31 -5.87
CA LEU A 254 20.79 -2.69 -5.90
C LEU A 254 22.24 -2.83 -5.44
N GLN A 255 23.13 -1.90 -5.81
CA GLN A 255 24.50 -1.90 -5.31
C GLN A 255 24.58 -1.73 -3.79
N GLU A 256 23.75 -0.86 -3.21
CA GLU A 256 23.64 -0.73 -1.74
C GLU A 256 23.09 -1.98 -1.08
N MET A 257 22.06 -2.61 -1.67
CA MET A 257 21.52 -3.88 -1.18
C MET A 257 22.60 -4.98 -1.17
N CYS A 258 23.33 -5.15 -2.28
CA CYS A 258 24.46 -6.08 -2.37
C CYS A 258 25.55 -5.76 -1.34
N ARG A 259 25.86 -4.48 -1.11
CA ARG A 259 26.86 -4.06 -0.13
C ARG A 259 26.48 -4.51 1.28
N VAL A 260 25.22 -4.32 1.70
CA VAL A 260 24.77 -4.65 3.06
C VAL A 260 24.38 -6.12 3.24
N ALA A 261 24.18 -6.87 2.15
CA ALA A 261 23.90 -8.30 2.17
C ALA A 261 25.17 -9.15 2.40
N ARG A 262 25.04 -10.22 3.19
CA ARG A 262 26.08 -11.24 3.39
C ARG A 262 25.89 -12.43 2.47
N ARG A 263 24.64 -12.87 2.24
CA ARG A 263 24.36 -14.18 1.64
C ARG A 263 23.38 -14.12 0.48
N ARG A 264 22.42 -13.20 0.50
CA ARG A 264 21.39 -13.13 -0.53
C ARG A 264 20.80 -11.74 -0.71
N VAL A 265 20.57 -11.37 -1.97
CA VAL A 265 19.66 -10.28 -2.34
C VAL A 265 18.52 -10.89 -3.15
N ILE A 266 17.28 -10.50 -2.83
CA ILE A 266 16.07 -10.96 -3.50
C ILE A 266 15.33 -9.73 -3.99
N ILE A 267 15.10 -9.65 -5.29
CA ILE A 267 14.28 -8.63 -5.91
C ILE A 267 13.10 -9.31 -6.59
N ALA A 268 11.91 -8.75 -6.43
CA ALA A 268 10.73 -9.07 -7.23
C ALA A 268 10.21 -7.79 -7.87
N VAL A 269 9.86 -7.84 -9.15
CA VAL A 269 9.25 -6.75 -9.92
C VAL A 269 8.12 -7.30 -10.79
N PRO A 270 7.14 -6.48 -11.19
CA PRO A 270 6.18 -6.89 -12.19
C PRO A 270 6.88 -7.04 -13.55
N LEU A 271 6.39 -7.98 -14.36
CA LEU A 271 6.76 -8.08 -15.79
C LEU A 271 5.62 -7.49 -16.60
N GLU A 272 5.83 -6.27 -17.08
CA GLU A 272 4.84 -5.43 -17.77
C GLU A 272 5.45 -4.92 -19.07
N ASP A 273 4.62 -4.75 -20.11
CA ASP A 273 5.09 -4.20 -21.39
C ASP A 273 5.35 -2.69 -21.27
N GLU A 274 4.52 -1.98 -20.51
CA GLU A 274 4.61 -0.53 -20.26
C GLU A 274 4.39 -0.26 -18.76
N PRO A 275 5.01 0.79 -18.18
CA PRO A 275 4.80 1.13 -16.78
C PRO A 275 3.33 1.45 -16.49
N ASP A 276 2.74 0.86 -15.45
CA ASP A 276 1.38 1.16 -15.01
C ASP A 276 1.31 2.49 -14.23
N PRO A 277 0.72 3.57 -14.79
CA PRO A 277 0.59 4.84 -14.10
C PRO A 277 -0.41 4.81 -12.92
N ALA A 278 -1.26 3.79 -12.82
CA ALA A 278 -2.16 3.64 -11.67
C ALA A 278 -1.42 3.25 -10.38
N TYR A 279 -0.20 2.75 -10.50
CA TYR A 279 0.68 2.36 -9.41
C TYR A 279 1.99 3.18 -9.39
N ASP A 280 2.05 4.29 -10.12
CA ASP A 280 3.24 5.14 -10.24
C ASP A 280 4.51 4.37 -10.66
N HIS A 281 4.36 3.38 -11.55
CA HIS A 281 5.52 2.74 -12.17
C HIS A 281 6.16 3.72 -13.15
N VAL A 282 7.47 3.91 -13.05
CA VAL A 282 8.25 4.81 -13.93
C VAL A 282 9.12 4.04 -14.92
N GLN A 283 9.28 2.73 -14.73
CA GLN A 283 9.94 1.82 -15.65
C GLN A 283 9.28 0.43 -15.64
N SER A 284 9.45 -0.31 -16.73
CA SER A 284 9.05 -1.71 -16.83
C SER A 284 10.26 -2.64 -16.87
N PHE A 285 10.06 -3.89 -16.48
CA PHE A 285 11.10 -4.91 -16.47
C PHE A 285 10.72 -6.07 -17.37
N ASP A 286 11.72 -6.55 -18.11
CA ASP A 286 11.71 -7.87 -18.71
C ASP A 286 12.85 -8.72 -18.14
N ARG A 287 12.93 -9.97 -18.61
CA ARG A 287 13.98 -10.91 -18.23
C ARG A 287 15.39 -10.38 -18.54
N GLU A 288 15.59 -9.75 -19.69
CA GLU A 288 16.90 -9.30 -20.13
C GLU A 288 17.38 -8.11 -19.29
N VAL A 289 16.50 -7.14 -19.02
CA VAL A 289 16.77 -5.99 -18.15
C VAL A 289 17.17 -6.46 -16.75
N LEU A 290 16.43 -7.41 -16.16
CA LEU A 290 16.74 -7.92 -14.83
C LEU A 290 18.07 -8.68 -14.76
N ILE A 291 18.38 -9.49 -15.77
CA ILE A 291 19.66 -10.21 -15.82
C ILE A 291 20.81 -9.22 -15.97
N ASN A 292 20.70 -8.23 -16.87
CA ASN A 292 21.72 -7.21 -17.06
C ASN A 292 21.97 -6.40 -15.77
N LEU A 293 20.89 -6.05 -15.05
CA LEU A 293 20.97 -5.39 -13.76
C LEU A 293 21.71 -6.25 -12.72
N GLY A 294 21.41 -7.55 -12.67
CA GLY A 294 22.09 -8.51 -11.80
C GLY A 294 23.56 -8.72 -12.12
N GLU A 295 23.91 -8.89 -13.39
CA GLU A 295 25.30 -9.06 -13.84
C GLU A 295 26.19 -7.87 -13.48
N GLY A 296 25.62 -6.65 -13.52
CA GLY A 296 26.29 -5.41 -13.11
C GLY A 296 26.72 -5.36 -11.64
N THR A 297 26.29 -6.30 -10.80
CA THR A 297 26.63 -6.35 -9.37
C THR A 297 27.90 -7.13 -9.05
N GLY A 298 28.37 -7.98 -9.97
CA GLY A 298 29.45 -8.94 -9.70
C GLY A 298 29.05 -10.13 -8.81
N TRP A 299 27.77 -10.26 -8.47
CA TRP A 299 27.20 -11.42 -7.77
C TRP A 299 26.73 -12.47 -8.78
N ARG A 300 26.64 -13.74 -8.33
CA ARG A 300 26.00 -14.79 -9.13
C ARG A 300 24.50 -14.53 -9.20
N CYS A 301 24.01 -14.41 -10.43
CA CYS A 301 22.63 -14.05 -10.75
C CYS A 301 21.78 -15.29 -11.06
N GLY A 302 20.63 -15.43 -10.39
CA GLY A 302 19.56 -16.34 -10.75
C GLY A 302 18.30 -15.55 -11.12
N PHE A 303 17.60 -15.99 -12.16
CA PHE A 303 16.32 -15.43 -12.58
C PHE A 303 15.21 -16.47 -12.43
N GLU A 304 14.07 -16.05 -11.90
CA GLU A 304 12.84 -16.85 -11.84
C GLU A 304 11.66 -16.02 -12.37
N ASP A 305 10.73 -16.67 -13.06
CA ASP A 305 9.46 -16.07 -13.50
C ASP A 305 8.34 -16.70 -12.69
N TYR A 306 7.79 -15.92 -11.76
CA TYR A 306 6.74 -16.36 -10.85
C TYR A 306 5.92 -15.16 -10.37
N LEU A 307 4.75 -14.95 -10.98
CA LEU A 307 3.90 -13.77 -10.68
C LEU A 307 4.66 -12.44 -10.84
N GLY A 308 5.60 -12.38 -11.78
CA GLY A 308 6.58 -11.31 -11.92
C GLY A 308 7.99 -11.85 -12.11
N GLY A 309 8.95 -10.94 -12.28
CA GLY A 309 10.35 -11.24 -12.51
C GLY A 309 11.12 -11.21 -11.20
N TRP A 310 11.89 -12.26 -10.94
CA TRP A 310 12.69 -12.39 -9.74
C TRP A 310 14.17 -12.38 -10.07
N LEU A 311 14.93 -11.58 -9.34
CA LEU A 311 16.38 -11.57 -9.37
C LEU A 311 16.92 -12.01 -8.01
N VAL A 312 17.52 -13.20 -7.96
CA VAL A 312 18.10 -13.79 -6.75
C VAL A 312 19.61 -13.80 -6.87
N LEU A 313 20.27 -12.91 -6.13
CA LEU A 313 21.72 -12.76 -6.15
C LEU A 313 22.37 -13.50 -4.99
N LYS A 314 23.51 -14.13 -5.26
CA LYS A 314 24.37 -14.79 -4.25
C LYS A 314 25.81 -14.29 -4.40
N PRO A 315 26.60 -14.14 -3.33
CA PRO A 315 28.01 -13.81 -3.45
C PRO A 315 28.73 -14.83 -4.34
N SER A 316 29.66 -14.34 -5.14
CA SER A 316 30.50 -15.15 -6.04
C SER A 316 31.42 -16.08 -5.26
#